data_AF-A0A8T5BIA8-F1
#
_entry.id   AF-A0A8T5BIA8-F1
#
_cell.length_a   1.000
_cell.length_b   1.000
_cell.length_c   1.000
_cell.angle_alpha   90.00
_cell.angle_beta   90.00
_cell.angle_gamma   90.00
#
_symmetry.space_group_name_H-M   'P 1'
#
loop_
_entity.id
_entity.type
_entity.pdbx_description
1 polymer ?
#
loop_
_entity_poly.entity_id
_entity_poly.type
_entity_poly.pdbx_seq_one_letter_code
_entity_poly.pdbx_strand_id
1 'polypeptide(L)' 'MHSTKPFIIACIPFYNEEATIAKVVIQAQKHVDKVIVCDDGSTDYTGLIAERFRKGVALKSLFKKEELALL' A
#
# COMPACT_ATOMS: atom_id res chain seq x y z
N MET A 1 19.41 -25.65 15.86
CA MET A 1 19.30 -24.60 14.81
C MET A 1 17.89 -24.07 14.86
N HIS A 2 17.67 -22.84 15.35
CA HIS A 2 16.37 -22.20 15.20
C HIS A 2 16.21 -21.83 13.72
N SER A 3 15.57 -22.70 12.95
CA SER A 3 15.07 -22.34 11.62
C SER A 3 13.86 -21.45 11.84
N THR A 4 14.10 -20.16 12.06
CA THR A 4 13.01 -19.18 12.07
C THR A 4 12.59 -18.99 10.62
N LYS A 5 11.38 -19.42 10.27
CA LYS A 5 10.77 -19.11 8.98
C LYS A 5 10.98 -17.61 8.70
N PRO A 6 11.46 -17.23 7.50
CA PRO A 6 11.63 -15.81 7.18
C PRO A 6 10.28 -15.11 7.21
N PHE A 7 10.28 -13.88 7.74
CA PHE A 7 9.11 -13.00 7.69
C PHE A 7 9.11 -12.25 6.36
N ILE A 8 8.12 -12.51 5.52
CA ILE A 8 8.05 -12.00 4.16
C ILE A 8 7.09 -10.81 4.10
N ILE A 9 7.55 -9.74 3.46
CA ILE A 9 6.77 -8.50 3.26
C ILE A 9 6.66 -8.22 1.76
N ALA A 10 5.44 -7.99 1.27
CA ALA A 10 5.21 -7.41 -0.05
C ALA A 10 4.97 -5.90 0.09
N CYS A 11 5.76 -5.09 -0.62
CA CYS A 11 5.53 -3.65 -0.77
C CYS A 11 4.95 -3.39 -2.15
N ILE A 12 3.77 -2.79 -2.24
CA ILE A 12 3.03 -2.62 -3.49
C ILE A 12 2.69 -1.13 -3.69
N PRO A 13 3.27 -0.45 -4.70
CA PRO A 13 2.85 0.88 -5.10
C PRO A 13 1.54 0.83 -5.88
N PHE A 14 0.69 1.84 -5.73
CA PHE A 14 -0.56 2.02 -6.46
C PHE A 14 -0.68 3.44 -7.00
N TYR A 15 -1.18 3.57 -8.23
CA TYR A 15 -1.48 4.84 -8.88
C TYR A 15 -2.71 4.67 -9.78
N ASN A 16 -3.83 5.32 -9.44
CA ASN A 16 -5.09 5.24 -10.18
C ASN A 16 -5.63 3.80 -10.39
N GLU A 17 -5.63 3.00 -9.33
CA GLU A 17 -5.99 1.58 -9.31
C GLU A 17 -7.21 1.29 -8.42
N GLU A 18 -8.15 2.22 -8.29
CA GLU A 18 -9.30 2.10 -7.37
C GLU A 18 -10.14 0.83 -7.60
N ALA A 19 -10.20 0.35 -8.85
CA ALA A 19 -10.93 -0.84 -9.25
C ALA A 19 -10.22 -2.15 -8.87
N THR A 20 -8.89 -2.14 -8.69
CA THR A 20 -8.08 -3.37 -8.60
C THR A 20 -7.34 -3.52 -7.28
N ILE A 21 -7.02 -2.42 -6.58
CA ILE A 21 -6.25 -2.38 -5.34
C ILE A 21 -6.72 -3.41 -4.31
N ALA A 22 -8.04 -3.53 -4.12
CA ALA A 22 -8.61 -4.50 -3.18
C ALA A 22 -8.30 -5.95 -3.54
N LYS A 23 -8.46 -6.30 -4.83
CA LYS A 23 -8.19 -7.64 -5.32
C LYS A 23 -6.71 -7.98 -5.18
N VAL A 24 -5.82 -7.05 -5.55
CA VAL A 24 -4.37 -7.23 -5.48
C VAL A 24 -3.91 -7.46 -4.04
N VAL A 25 -4.37 -6.62 -3.10
CA VAL A 25 -4.03 -6.75 -1.67
C VAL A 25 -4.48 -8.11 -1.11
N ILE A 26 -5.73 -8.51 -1.41
CA ILE A 26 -6.27 -9.80 -0.95
C ILE A 26 -5.48 -10.99 -1.51
N GLN A 27 -5.07 -10.95 -2.78
CA GLN A 27 -4.24 -12.03 -3.33
C GLN A 27 -2.84 -12.03 -2.73
N ALA A 28 -2.20 -10.86 -2.56
CA ALA A 28 -0.85 -10.77 -2.00
C ALA A 28 -0.78 -11.34 -0.57
N GLN A 29 -1.79 -11.07 0.27
CA GLN A 29 -1.88 -11.60 1.63
C GLN A 29 -1.86 -13.14 1.73
N LYS A 30 -2.13 -13.86 0.64
CA LYS A 30 -2.03 -15.33 0.60
C LYS A 30 -0.59 -15.85 0.54
N HIS A 31 0.37 -14.98 0.21
CA HIS A 31 1.75 -15.37 -0.11
C HIS A 31 2.78 -14.77 0.84
N VAL A 32 2.43 -13.71 1.57
CA VAL A 32 3.35 -12.98 2.45
C VAL A 32 2.74 -12.81 3.84
N ASP A 33 3.59 -12.63 4.85
CA ASP A 33 3.14 -12.41 6.23
C ASP A 33 2.60 -10.99 6.42
N LYS A 34 3.02 -10.02 5.58
CA LYS A 34 2.53 -8.64 5.61
C LYS A 34 2.52 -7.98 4.23
N VAL A 35 1.46 -7.25 3.93
CA VAL A 35 1.37 -6.35 2.77
C VAL A 35 1.47 -4.90 3.24
N ILE A 36 2.33 -4.13 2.58
CA ILE A 36 2.47 -2.69 2.72
C ILE A 36 2.06 -2.08 1.38
N VAL A 37 1.13 -1.12 1.43
CA VAL A 37 0.67 -0.40 0.24
C VAL A 37 1.12 1.05 0.32
N CYS A 38 1.48 1.62 -0.82
CA CYS A 38 1.83 3.02 -0.97
C CYS A 38 1.01 3.60 -2.12
N ASP A 39 0.32 4.71 -1.88
CA ASP A 39 -0.31 5.48 -2.95
C ASP A 39 0.73 6.46 -3.51
N ASP A 40 0.91 6.47 -4.83
CA ASP A 40 1.93 7.26 -5.54
C ASP A 40 1.34 8.53 -6.18
N GLY A 41 0.46 9.21 -5.45
CA GLY A 41 -0.16 10.46 -5.90
C GLY A 41 -1.37 10.24 -6.82
N SER A 42 -2.21 9.25 -6.51
CA SER A 42 -3.41 8.99 -7.30
C SER A 42 -4.37 10.18 -7.28
N THR A 43 -5.05 10.39 -8.41
CA THR A 43 -6.09 11.42 -8.56
C THR A 43 -7.51 10.86 -8.37
N ASP A 44 -7.62 9.53 -8.20
CA ASP A 44 -8.86 8.80 -7.97
C ASP A 44 -9.01 8.33 -6.51
N TYR A 45 -9.92 7.40 -6.22
CA TYR A 45 -10.14 6.92 -4.85
C TYR A 45 -9.10 5.90 -4.36
N THR A 46 -8.03 5.61 -5.10
CA THR A 46 -7.00 4.64 -4.73
C THR A 46 -6.41 4.91 -3.34
N GLY A 47 -6.00 6.16 -3.07
CA GLY A 47 -5.44 6.53 -1.78
C GLY A 47 -6.42 6.34 -0.62
N LEU A 48 -7.70 6.66 -0.83
CA LEU A 48 -8.76 6.45 0.16
C LEU A 48 -8.98 4.94 0.44
N ILE A 49 -8.93 4.13 -0.61
CA ILE A 49 -9.08 2.68 -0.50
C ILE A 49 -7.84 2.08 0.20
N ALA A 50 -6.64 2.57 -0.09
CA ALA A 50 -5.40 2.17 0.57
C ALA A 50 -5.45 2.43 2.09
N GLU A 51 -5.97 3.59 2.53
CA GLU A 51 -6.12 3.92 3.95
C GLU A 51 -7.09 2.97 4.70
N ARG A 52 -8.09 2.41 4.00
CA ARG A 52 -9.07 1.50 4.60
C ARG A 52 -8.53 0.10 4.88
N PHE A 53 -7.42 -0.31 4.25
CA PHE A 53 -6.78 -1.60 4.47
C PHE A 53 -5.98 -1.68 5.78
N ARG A 54 -6.56 -1.29 6.92
CA ARG A 54 -5.88 -1.23 8.25
C ARG A 54 -5.30 -2.56 8.80
N LYS A 55 -5.51 -3.70 8.14
CA LYS A 55 -4.86 -4.99 8.52
C LYS A 55 -3.55 -5.27 7.78
N GLY A 56 -3.23 -4.54 6.71
CA GLY A 56 -1.87 -4.41 6.19
C GLY A 56 -1.43 -2.99 6.49
N VAL A 57 -0.29 -2.78 7.14
CA VAL A 57 0.12 -1.42 7.54
C VAL A 57 0.27 -0.55 6.27
N ALA A 58 -0.75 0.26 5.96
CA ALA A 58 -0.65 1.37 5.03
C ALA A 58 0.26 2.40 5.71
N LEU A 59 1.54 2.40 5.33
CA LEU A 59 2.46 3.44 5.77
C LEU A 59 2.02 4.71 5.07
N LYS A 60 1.46 5.63 5.86
CA LYS A 60 1.31 7.03 5.47
C LYS A 60 2.72 7.66 5.41
N SER A 61 3.48 7.39 4.35
CA SER A 61 4.77 8.06 4.11
C SER A 61 5.25 7.80 2.69
N LEU A 62 5.76 8.83 2.02
CA LEU A 62 5.84 9.06 0.56
C LEU A 62 4.46 9.56 0.04
N PHE A 63 3.96 10.77 0.25
CA PHE A 63 4.56 12.11 0.17
C PHE A 63 3.80 13.04 1.14
N LYS A 64 4.47 13.59 2.15
CA LYS A 64 4.04 14.87 2.74
C LYS A 64 5.09 15.91 2.37
N LYS A 65 4.63 16.97 1.69
CA LYS A 65 5.32 18.17 1.13
C LYS A 65 5.86 17.99 -0.30
N GLU A 66 5.55 18.84 -1.29
CA GLU A 66 5.44 20.31 -1.29
C GLU A 66 4.27 20.87 -2.14
N GLU A 67 3.56 21.84 -1.56
CA GLU A 67 3.19 23.15 -2.12
C GLU A 67 3.36 23.37 -3.65
N LEU A 68 2.27 23.20 -4.43
CA LEU A 68 2.02 23.92 -5.68
C LEU A 68 0.61 24.51 -5.64
N ALA A 69 0.38 25.36 -4.64
CA ALA A 69 -0.56 26.46 -4.73
C ALA A 69 0.30 27.72 -4.58
N LEU A 70 0.30 28.58 -5.61
CA LEU A 70 1.09 29.80 -5.83
C LEU A 70 2.42 29.65 -6.59
N LEU A 71 2.30 29.49 -7.92
CA LEU A 71 2.72 30.50 -8.90
C LEU A 71 1.72 30.52 -10.06
#